data_AF-A0A2A4NYV7-F1
#
_entry.id   AF-A0A2A4NYV7-F1
#
_cell.length_a   1.000
_cell.length_b   1.000
_cell.length_c   1.000
_cell.angle_alpha   90.00
_cell.angle_beta   90.00
_cell.angle_gamma   90.00
#
_symmetry.space_group_name_H-M   'P 1'
#
loop_
_entity.id
_entity.type
_entity.pdbx_description
1 polymer ?
#
loop_
_entity_poly.entity_id
_entity_poly.type
_entity_poly.pdbx_seq_one_letter_code
_entity_poly.pdbx_strand_id
1 'polypeptide(L)'
;MASILSSPLMTTQTDQPAPPVKVLFEGRYRKLTRDLPQTKFFCPECKGGGCDRCEGFGKLTRDSVQELIGWVAMPRLKARRNKFHGAGREDMDVRMLGRGRLFVFEAFKCKRPMIDLEELAGEINRRNEGRLEISDLCFCDRKRVVEIKETKCSKEYGALIQVIGEHDVAKLEACLQELTNRGRIEVVQRTPQRVAHRRADLERIRWIEITGFERVGDNWLLAIQSEHGTYIKEAISGDDGRSNPSIGALLGVECKCVELDVNEIMDPEVA
;
A
#
# COMPACT_ATOMS: atom_id res chain seq x y z
N MET A 1 -20.71 -13.74 -80.16
CA MET A 1 -19.89 -12.74 -79.43
C MET A 1 -20.61 -12.38 -78.13
N ALA A 2 -20.55 -13.27 -77.13
CA ALA A 2 -21.17 -13.04 -75.83
C ALA A 2 -20.12 -12.40 -74.90
N SER A 3 -20.38 -11.18 -74.47
CA SER A 3 -19.51 -10.40 -73.59
C SER A 3 -19.72 -10.87 -72.15
N ILE A 4 -18.67 -11.47 -71.56
CA ILE A 4 -18.63 -11.86 -70.15
C ILE A 4 -18.24 -10.61 -69.36
N LEU A 5 -19.20 -10.02 -68.65
CA LEU A 5 -18.94 -8.97 -67.67
C LEU A 5 -18.36 -9.60 -66.41
N SER A 6 -17.05 -9.45 -66.23
CA SER A 6 -16.33 -9.80 -65.00
C SER A 6 -16.71 -8.80 -63.89
N SER A 7 -17.47 -9.25 -62.90
CA SER A 7 -17.68 -8.49 -61.66
C SER A 7 -16.36 -8.36 -60.90
N PRO A 8 -16.02 -7.18 -60.34
CA PRO A 8 -14.84 -7.04 -59.50
C PRO A 8 -15.09 -7.75 -58.17
N LEU A 9 -14.18 -8.65 -57.80
CA LEU A 9 -14.08 -9.26 -56.48
C LEU A 9 -14.07 -8.15 -55.42
N MET A 10 -15.07 -8.14 -54.54
CA MET A 10 -15.01 -7.37 -53.31
C MET A 10 -13.87 -7.95 -52.46
N THR A 11 -12.78 -7.20 -52.35
CA THR A 11 -11.69 -7.48 -51.43
C THR A 11 -12.25 -7.43 -50.02
N THR A 12 -12.42 -8.59 -49.40
CA THR A 12 -12.69 -8.70 -47.96
C THR A 12 -11.52 -8.01 -47.24
N GLN A 13 -11.76 -6.83 -46.66
CA GLN A 13 -10.87 -6.28 -45.65
C GLN A 13 -10.72 -7.33 -44.57
N THR A 14 -9.53 -7.90 -44.48
CA THR A 14 -9.16 -8.80 -43.41
C THR A 14 -9.22 -7.98 -42.12
N ASP A 15 -10.20 -8.30 -41.27
CA ASP A 15 -10.36 -7.74 -39.92
C ASP A 15 -9.16 -8.20 -39.08
N GLN A 16 -8.01 -7.57 -39.28
CA GLN A 16 -6.83 -7.85 -38.48
C GLN A 16 -7.10 -7.31 -37.07
N PRO A 17 -7.06 -8.18 -36.04
CA PRO A 17 -7.31 -7.73 -34.68
C PRO A 17 -6.26 -6.66 -34.32
N ALA A 18 -6.73 -5.52 -33.84
CA ALA A 18 -5.89 -4.40 -33.44
C ALA A 18 -4.72 -4.88 -32.54
N PRO A 19 -3.51 -4.32 -32.71
CA PRO A 19 -2.35 -4.78 -31.96
C PRO A 19 -2.59 -4.64 -30.45
N PRO A 20 -2.15 -5.61 -29.63
CA PRO A 20 -2.33 -5.53 -28.19
C PRO A 20 -1.69 -4.27 -27.60
N VAL A 21 -2.47 -3.53 -26.82
CA VAL A 21 -2.03 -2.25 -26.24
C VAL A 21 -1.70 -2.38 -24.75
N LYS A 22 -1.13 -1.31 -24.19
CA LYS A 22 -0.99 -1.14 -22.75
C LYS A 22 -2.19 -0.36 -22.23
N VAL A 23 -2.73 -0.78 -21.09
CA VAL A 23 -3.81 -0.07 -20.38
C VAL A 23 -3.32 0.25 -18.98
N LEU A 24 -3.54 1.49 -18.55
CA LEU A 24 -3.33 1.91 -17.18
C LEU A 24 -4.64 2.46 -16.64
N PHE A 25 -4.96 2.08 -15.42
CA PHE A 25 -5.98 2.75 -14.63
C PHE A 25 -5.43 3.01 -13.24
N GLU A 26 -5.85 4.10 -12.64
CA GLU A 26 -5.62 4.39 -11.24
C GLU A 26 -6.88 4.16 -10.41
N GLY A 27 -6.72 4.23 -9.10
CA GLY A 27 -7.81 4.27 -8.13
C GLY A 27 -7.27 4.18 -6.72
N ARG A 28 -8.16 4.01 -5.75
CA ARG A 28 -7.78 3.87 -4.34
C ARG A 28 -8.12 2.50 -3.83
N TYR A 29 -7.29 1.97 -2.93
CA TYR A 29 -7.58 0.73 -2.23
C TYR A 29 -7.61 0.92 -0.72
N ARG A 30 -8.61 0.34 -0.06
CA ARG A 30 -8.61 0.09 1.38
C ARG A 30 -8.30 -1.37 1.61
N LYS A 31 -7.35 -1.64 2.51
CA LYS A 31 -6.96 -2.99 2.94
C LYS A 31 -7.46 -3.19 4.36
N LEU A 32 -8.36 -4.13 4.55
CA LEU A 32 -9.10 -4.31 5.80
C LEU A 32 -8.52 -5.42 6.71
N THR A 33 -7.57 -6.20 6.21
CA THR A 33 -6.93 -7.31 6.95
C THR A 33 -5.45 -7.08 7.21
N ARG A 34 -4.85 -7.88 8.11
CA ARG A 34 -3.44 -7.84 8.52
C ARG A 34 -2.59 -8.98 7.95
N ASP A 35 -3.07 -9.65 6.90
CA ASP A 35 -2.41 -10.80 6.26
C ASP A 35 -2.13 -10.57 4.75
N LEU A 36 -2.42 -9.37 4.24
CA LEU A 36 -2.44 -9.07 2.81
C LEU A 36 -1.27 -8.15 2.41
N PRO A 37 -0.24 -8.61 1.69
CA PRO A 37 0.80 -7.73 1.18
C PRO A 37 0.27 -6.88 0.02
N GLN A 38 0.83 -5.68 -0.18
CA GLN A 38 0.45 -4.79 -1.29
C GLN A 38 0.75 -5.40 -2.68
N THR A 39 1.91 -6.02 -2.82
CA THR A 39 2.36 -6.65 -4.07
C THR A 39 2.74 -8.10 -3.81
N LYS A 40 2.88 -8.88 -4.88
CA LYS A 40 3.29 -10.29 -4.79
C LYS A 40 4.49 -10.47 -3.86
N PHE A 41 4.31 -11.27 -2.81
CA PHE A 41 5.36 -11.54 -1.83
C PHE A 41 6.16 -12.77 -2.26
N PHE A 42 7.07 -12.56 -3.20
CA PHE A 42 7.91 -13.62 -3.75
C PHE A 42 8.76 -14.29 -2.66
N CYS A 43 8.94 -15.60 -2.79
CA CYS A 43 9.90 -16.33 -1.99
C CYS A 43 11.30 -15.76 -2.24
N PRO A 44 12.04 -15.35 -1.20
CA PRO A 44 13.35 -14.71 -1.35
C PRO A 44 14.40 -15.67 -1.94
N GLU A 45 14.18 -16.98 -1.80
CA GLU A 45 15.07 -18.04 -2.29
C GLU A 45 14.89 -18.27 -3.80
N CYS A 46 13.69 -18.63 -4.25
CA CYS A 46 13.43 -18.97 -5.65
C CYS A 46 12.97 -17.79 -6.52
N LYS A 47 12.66 -16.63 -5.92
CA LYS A 47 12.22 -15.39 -6.61
C LYS A 47 11.06 -15.59 -7.59
N GLY A 48 10.10 -16.46 -7.22
CA GLY A 48 8.94 -16.79 -8.07
C GLY A 48 9.03 -18.09 -8.86
N GLY A 49 10.17 -18.81 -8.82
CA GLY A 49 10.33 -20.09 -9.54
C GLY A 49 9.68 -21.31 -8.88
N GLY A 50 9.39 -21.26 -7.57
CA GLY A 50 9.03 -22.42 -6.75
C GLY A 50 10.26 -23.10 -6.15
N CYS A 51 10.17 -23.48 -4.87
CA CYS A 51 11.16 -24.28 -4.12
C CYS A 51 10.49 -24.89 -2.88
N ASP A 52 11.19 -25.79 -2.19
CA ASP A 52 10.70 -26.49 -0.98
C ASP A 52 10.19 -25.52 0.09
N ARG A 53 10.93 -24.44 0.35
CA ARG A 53 10.54 -23.41 1.33
C ARG A 53 9.16 -22.79 1.08
N CYS A 54 8.77 -22.67 -0.18
CA CYS A 54 7.49 -22.11 -0.57
C CYS A 54 6.55 -23.16 -1.16
N GLU A 55 6.83 -24.44 -0.93
CA GLU A 55 6.01 -25.57 -1.39
C GLU A 55 5.70 -25.49 -2.89
N GLY A 56 6.67 -25.01 -3.68
CA GLY A 56 6.51 -24.83 -5.13
C GLY A 56 5.68 -23.62 -5.58
N PHE A 57 5.04 -22.85 -4.68
CA PHE A 57 4.18 -21.73 -5.05
C PHE A 57 4.94 -20.50 -5.59
N GLY A 58 6.24 -20.40 -5.34
CA GLY A 58 7.08 -19.26 -5.73
C GLY A 58 6.87 -17.99 -4.91
N LYS A 59 5.93 -18.01 -3.96
CA LYS A 59 5.54 -16.90 -3.08
C LYS A 59 5.23 -17.42 -1.68
N LEU A 60 5.30 -16.54 -0.68
CA LEU A 60 5.09 -16.88 0.72
C LEU A 60 3.73 -16.42 1.27
N THR A 61 2.89 -15.81 0.41
CA THR A 61 1.51 -15.45 0.75
C THR A 61 0.56 -16.01 -0.29
N ARG A 62 -0.68 -16.27 0.12
CA ARG A 62 -1.74 -16.73 -0.77
C ARG A 62 -2.03 -15.72 -1.86
N ASP A 63 -2.10 -14.45 -1.51
CA ASP A 63 -2.49 -13.36 -2.39
C ASP A 63 -1.81 -12.04 -1.99
N SER A 64 -2.15 -10.97 -2.71
CA SER A 64 -1.71 -9.61 -2.52
C SER A 64 -2.74 -8.65 -3.11
N VAL A 65 -2.77 -7.37 -2.70
CA VAL A 65 -3.65 -6.34 -3.30
C VAL A 65 -3.54 -6.34 -4.83
N GLN A 66 -2.30 -6.38 -5.35
CA GLN A 66 -2.02 -6.53 -6.78
C GLN A 66 -2.70 -7.76 -7.41
N GLU A 67 -2.66 -8.92 -6.76
CA GLU A 67 -3.24 -10.15 -7.28
C GLU A 67 -4.77 -10.13 -7.25
N LEU A 68 -5.37 -9.63 -6.16
CA LEU A 68 -6.82 -9.54 -6.02
C LEU A 68 -7.44 -8.67 -7.13
N ILE A 69 -6.83 -7.51 -7.41
CA ILE A 69 -7.21 -6.65 -8.55
C ILE A 69 -6.95 -7.39 -9.87
N GLY A 70 -5.77 -7.99 -10.00
CA GLY A 70 -5.35 -8.67 -11.22
C GLY A 70 -6.22 -9.86 -11.62
N TRP A 71 -6.76 -10.62 -10.66
CA TRP A 71 -7.64 -11.77 -10.94
C TRP A 71 -8.93 -11.37 -11.63
N VAL A 72 -9.40 -10.14 -11.46
CA VAL A 72 -10.58 -9.62 -12.13
C VAL A 72 -10.21 -8.80 -13.37
N ALA A 73 -9.24 -7.89 -13.25
CA ALA A 73 -8.87 -6.98 -14.32
C ALA A 73 -8.23 -7.70 -15.51
N MET A 74 -7.35 -8.68 -15.27
CA MET A 74 -6.57 -9.31 -16.33
C MET A 74 -7.42 -10.13 -17.32
N PRO A 75 -8.38 -10.98 -16.87
CA PRO A 75 -9.30 -11.66 -17.78
C PRO A 75 -10.17 -10.69 -18.58
N ARG A 76 -10.70 -9.64 -17.94
CA ARG A 76 -11.52 -8.60 -18.58
C ARG A 76 -10.74 -7.82 -19.64
N LEU A 77 -9.46 -7.50 -19.40
CA LEU A 77 -8.58 -6.82 -20.36
C LEU A 77 -8.01 -7.77 -21.43
N LYS A 78 -8.18 -9.09 -21.26
CA LYS A 78 -7.49 -10.15 -22.02
C LYS A 78 -5.98 -9.90 -22.06
N ALA A 79 -5.40 -9.54 -20.92
CA ALA A 79 -4.00 -9.13 -20.76
C ALA A 79 -3.11 -10.29 -20.29
N ARG A 80 -1.79 -10.16 -20.42
CA ARG A 80 -0.83 -11.24 -20.10
C ARG A 80 0.05 -10.97 -18.88
N ARG A 81 0.38 -9.72 -18.62
CA ARG A 81 1.25 -9.30 -17.51
C ARG A 81 0.73 -8.00 -16.92
N ASN A 82 0.97 -7.78 -15.63
CA ASN A 82 0.68 -6.51 -14.99
C ASN A 82 1.87 -6.01 -14.14
N LYS A 83 1.84 -4.71 -13.84
CA LYS A 83 2.60 -4.08 -12.77
C LYS A 83 1.64 -3.30 -11.88
N PHE A 84 1.94 -3.27 -10.58
CA PHE A 84 1.22 -2.48 -9.60
C PHE A 84 2.15 -1.40 -9.06
N HIS A 85 1.69 -0.16 -9.05
CA HIS A 85 2.42 0.98 -8.54
C HIS A 85 1.58 1.64 -7.45
N GLY A 86 2.03 1.59 -6.19
CA GLY A 86 1.35 2.27 -5.08
C GLY A 86 1.98 3.63 -4.78
N ALA A 87 1.16 4.58 -4.31
CA ALA A 87 1.61 5.84 -3.72
C ALA A 87 2.19 5.58 -2.31
N GLY A 88 3.35 4.93 -2.25
CA GLY A 88 3.92 4.35 -1.04
C GLY A 88 3.43 2.91 -0.79
N ARG A 89 3.74 2.38 0.40
CA ARG A 89 3.45 0.99 0.79
C ARG A 89 3.33 0.88 2.31
N GLU A 90 2.39 0.04 2.75
CA GLU A 90 2.25 -0.46 4.11
C GLU A 90 2.78 -1.89 4.26
N ASP A 91 3.11 -2.27 5.50
CA ASP A 91 3.52 -3.65 5.83
C ASP A 91 2.31 -4.62 5.71
N MET A 92 2.61 -5.92 5.65
CA MET A 92 1.59 -6.97 5.49
C MET A 92 0.58 -6.98 6.64
N ASP A 93 1.02 -6.67 7.85
CA ASP A 93 0.24 -6.62 9.09
C ASP A 93 -0.44 -5.26 9.36
N VAL A 94 -0.36 -4.32 8.42
CA VAL A 94 -0.91 -2.97 8.55
C VAL A 94 -2.15 -2.81 7.67
N ARG A 95 -3.25 -2.33 8.24
CA ARG A 95 -4.45 -1.99 7.45
C ARG A 95 -4.28 -0.63 6.77
N MET A 96 -4.95 -0.46 5.65
CA MET A 96 -5.05 0.82 4.94
C MET A 96 -6.53 1.22 4.91
N LEU A 97 -6.91 2.19 5.73
CA LEU A 97 -8.29 2.64 5.96
C LEU A 97 -8.52 4.02 5.31
N GLY A 98 -9.49 4.79 5.83
CA GLY A 98 -9.88 6.10 5.31
C GLY A 98 -10.25 6.08 3.84
N ARG A 99 -9.80 7.09 3.09
CA ARG A 99 -9.95 7.15 1.62
C ARG A 99 -9.15 6.08 0.88
N GLY A 100 -8.30 5.32 1.55
CA GLY A 100 -7.45 4.30 0.94
C GLY A 100 -6.24 4.88 0.19
N ARG A 101 -5.31 3.99 -0.18
CA ARG A 101 -4.08 4.35 -0.89
C ARG A 101 -4.30 4.39 -2.39
N LEU A 102 -3.85 5.49 -3.00
CA LEU A 102 -3.80 5.64 -4.45
C LEU A 102 -2.83 4.62 -5.08
N PHE A 103 -3.24 4.00 -6.17
CA PHE A 103 -2.43 3.09 -6.97
C PHE A 103 -2.65 3.30 -8.46
N VAL A 104 -1.69 2.84 -9.27
CA VAL A 104 -1.83 2.65 -10.71
C VAL A 104 -1.60 1.18 -11.04
N PHE A 105 -2.55 0.57 -11.75
CA PHE A 105 -2.44 -0.77 -12.29
C PHE A 105 -2.12 -0.70 -13.78
N GLU A 106 -0.96 -1.23 -14.16
CA GLU A 106 -0.47 -1.21 -15.54
C GLU A 106 -0.58 -2.62 -16.14
N ALA A 107 -1.51 -2.82 -17.08
CA ALA A 107 -1.75 -4.06 -17.78
C ALA A 107 -1.11 -4.06 -19.19
N PHE A 108 -0.43 -5.15 -19.52
CA PHE A 108 0.33 -5.30 -20.76
C PHE A 108 -0.31 -6.31 -21.71
N LYS A 109 -0.19 -6.02 -23.02
CA LYS A 109 -0.71 -6.86 -24.11
C LYS A 109 -2.22 -7.08 -24.00
N CYS A 110 -2.96 -6.01 -23.71
CA CYS A 110 -4.41 -6.03 -23.58
C CYS A 110 -5.05 -6.17 -24.96
N LYS A 111 -5.90 -7.17 -25.13
CA LYS A 111 -6.69 -7.36 -26.36
C LYS A 111 -8.08 -6.76 -26.27
N ARG A 112 -8.52 -6.35 -25.07
CA ARG A 112 -9.77 -5.63 -24.83
C ARG A 112 -9.48 -4.41 -23.96
N PRO A 113 -8.99 -3.29 -24.53
CA PRO A 113 -8.52 -2.16 -23.74
C PRO A 113 -9.63 -1.29 -23.14
N MET A 114 -10.78 -1.25 -23.82
CA MET A 114 -11.97 -0.57 -23.33
C MET A 114 -12.79 -1.54 -22.49
N ILE A 115 -12.83 -1.29 -21.18
CA ILE A 115 -13.66 -2.00 -20.22
C ILE A 115 -14.36 -0.98 -19.33
N ASP A 116 -15.50 -1.38 -18.79
CA ASP A 116 -16.17 -0.61 -17.75
C ASP A 116 -15.40 -0.74 -16.43
N LEU A 117 -14.91 0.40 -15.93
CA LEU A 117 -14.14 0.47 -14.69
C LEU A 117 -15.02 0.46 -13.44
N GLU A 118 -16.27 0.92 -13.54
CA GLU A 118 -17.22 0.85 -12.43
C GLU A 118 -17.65 -0.60 -12.21
N GLU A 119 -17.97 -1.32 -13.28
CA GLU A 119 -18.27 -2.75 -13.23
C GLU A 119 -17.05 -3.56 -12.75
N LEU A 120 -15.85 -3.17 -13.15
CA LEU A 120 -14.60 -3.77 -12.67
C LEU A 120 -14.44 -3.57 -11.15
N ALA A 121 -14.63 -2.35 -10.65
CA ALA A 121 -14.52 -2.03 -9.22
C ALA A 121 -15.54 -2.84 -8.41
N GLY A 122 -16.81 -2.87 -8.85
CA GLY A 122 -17.86 -3.64 -8.20
C GLY A 122 -17.56 -5.13 -8.13
N GLU A 123 -17.02 -5.72 -9.20
CA GLU A 123 -16.60 -7.12 -9.21
C GLU A 123 -15.42 -7.40 -8.29
N ILE A 124 -14.43 -6.51 -8.24
CA ILE A 124 -13.29 -6.64 -7.31
C ILE A 124 -13.80 -6.58 -5.86
N ASN A 125 -14.64 -5.61 -5.53
CA ASN A 125 -15.16 -5.45 -4.17
C ASN A 125 -16.00 -6.66 -3.75
N ARG A 126 -16.90 -7.14 -4.62
CA ARG A 126 -17.74 -8.31 -4.32
C ARG A 126 -16.93 -9.58 -4.06
N ARG A 127 -15.82 -9.80 -4.78
CA ARG A 127 -14.96 -10.99 -4.57
C ARG A 127 -14.07 -10.91 -3.33
N ASN A 128 -13.88 -9.71 -2.78
CA ASN A 128 -12.91 -9.45 -1.72
C ASN A 128 -13.55 -8.76 -0.51
N GLU A 129 -14.85 -8.95 -0.31
CA GLU A 129 -15.61 -8.41 0.82
C GLU A 129 -14.91 -8.70 2.15
N GLY A 130 -14.82 -7.68 3.01
CA GLY A 130 -14.11 -7.76 4.28
C GLY A 130 -12.57 -7.80 4.19
N ARG A 131 -11.99 -7.83 2.99
CA ARG A 131 -10.52 -7.86 2.79
C ARG A 131 -9.97 -6.65 2.05
N LEU A 132 -10.61 -6.28 0.94
CA LEU A 132 -10.16 -5.24 0.03
C LEU A 132 -11.36 -4.49 -0.54
N GLU A 133 -11.29 -3.17 -0.50
CA GLU A 133 -12.21 -2.28 -1.21
C GLU A 133 -11.43 -1.42 -2.20
N ILE A 134 -11.99 -1.22 -3.37
CA ILE A 134 -11.47 -0.42 -4.47
C ILE A 134 -12.49 0.67 -4.81
N SER A 135 -12.03 1.90 -4.96
CA SER A 135 -12.82 3.05 -5.39
C SER A 135 -12.09 3.87 -6.44
N ASP A 136 -12.84 4.80 -7.05
CA ASP A 136 -12.31 5.87 -7.90
C ASP A 136 -11.48 5.37 -9.08
N LEU A 137 -11.90 4.27 -9.71
CA LEU A 137 -11.19 3.74 -10.87
C LEU A 137 -11.35 4.67 -12.08
N CYS A 138 -10.22 5.14 -12.62
CA CYS A 138 -10.21 5.90 -13.86
C CYS A 138 -9.01 5.52 -14.73
N PHE A 139 -9.16 5.59 -16.06
CA PHE A 139 -8.04 5.39 -16.97
C PHE A 139 -7.03 6.53 -16.82
N CYS A 140 -5.74 6.20 -16.85
CA CYS A 140 -4.66 7.18 -16.71
C CYS A 140 -3.52 6.90 -17.69
N ASP A 141 -2.57 7.82 -17.76
CA ASP A 141 -1.38 7.67 -18.59
C ASP A 141 -0.16 7.20 -17.76
N ARG A 142 0.98 7.06 -18.43
CA ARG A 142 2.22 6.64 -17.76
C ARG A 142 2.82 7.70 -16.84
N LYS A 143 2.55 8.98 -17.07
CA LYS A 143 3.07 10.07 -16.21
C LYS A 143 2.52 9.94 -14.81
N ARG A 144 1.28 9.48 -14.70
CA ARG A 144 0.64 9.23 -13.40
C ARG A 144 1.45 8.31 -12.49
N VAL A 145 2.15 7.31 -13.04
CA VAL A 145 3.01 6.41 -12.26
C VAL A 145 4.15 7.15 -11.54
N VAL A 146 4.72 8.18 -12.17
CA VAL A 146 5.79 9.00 -11.59
C VAL A 146 5.21 9.92 -10.52
N GLU A 147 4.12 10.62 -10.87
CA GLU A 147 3.43 11.53 -9.95
C GLU A 147 3.10 10.86 -8.61
N ILE A 148 2.44 9.70 -8.63
CA ILE A 148 2.03 9.04 -7.38
C ILE A 148 3.21 8.56 -6.53
N LYS A 149 4.39 8.32 -7.14
CA LYS A 149 5.60 7.86 -6.43
C LYS A 149 6.36 9.01 -5.80
N GLU A 150 6.30 10.19 -6.40
CA GLU A 150 7.02 11.38 -5.95
C GLU A 150 6.17 12.24 -5.01
N THR A 151 4.85 12.06 -5.01
CA THR A 151 3.93 12.78 -4.13
C THR A 151 4.24 12.51 -2.65
N LYS A 152 4.63 13.57 -1.95
CA LYS A 152 4.84 13.55 -0.50
C LYS A 152 3.55 13.99 0.19
N CYS A 153 3.15 13.22 1.21
CA CYS A 153 1.96 13.48 1.99
C CYS A 153 2.25 13.10 3.43
N SER A 154 1.78 13.89 4.39
CA SER A 154 1.64 13.41 5.76
C SER A 154 0.55 12.33 5.82
N LYS A 155 0.56 11.55 6.89
CA LYS A 155 -0.30 10.38 7.08
C LYS A 155 -0.79 10.34 8.50
N GLU A 156 -2.03 9.90 8.69
CA GLU A 156 -2.60 9.63 10.00
C GLU A 156 -2.65 8.13 10.24
N TYR A 157 -2.35 7.74 11.47
CA TYR A 157 -2.26 6.35 11.90
C TYR A 157 -3.02 6.15 13.20
N GLY A 158 -3.58 4.95 13.35
CA GLY A 158 -3.99 4.39 14.65
C GLY A 158 -2.99 3.31 15.04
N ALA A 159 -2.29 3.49 16.15
CA ALA A 159 -1.28 2.54 16.63
C ALA A 159 -1.69 2.00 18.00
N LEU A 160 -2.01 0.70 18.08
CA LEU A 160 -2.17 0.02 19.36
C LEU A 160 -0.77 -0.30 19.89
N ILE A 161 -0.40 0.31 21.00
CA ILE A 161 0.88 0.13 21.65
C ILE A 161 0.72 -0.63 22.96
N GLN A 162 1.67 -1.53 23.20
CA GLN A 162 1.84 -2.23 24.46
C GLN A 162 3.03 -1.62 25.20
N VAL A 163 2.83 -1.28 26.48
CA VAL A 163 3.91 -0.91 27.38
C VAL A 163 4.46 -2.20 28.01
N ILE A 164 5.79 -2.36 28.00
CA ILE A 164 6.46 -3.54 28.52
C ILE A 164 6.88 -3.29 29.97
N GLY A 165 6.54 -4.22 30.84
CA GLY A 165 6.85 -4.15 32.27
C GLY A 165 5.82 -3.37 33.11
N GLU A 166 6.07 -3.34 34.42
CA GLU A 166 5.24 -2.59 35.37
C GLU A 166 5.39 -1.09 35.13
N HIS A 167 4.26 -0.39 35.19
CA HIS A 167 4.22 1.05 34.95
C HIS A 167 3.09 1.71 35.74
N ASP A 168 3.28 2.97 36.09
CA ASP A 168 2.24 3.81 36.66
C ASP A 168 1.36 4.35 35.54
N VAL A 169 0.14 3.83 35.46
CA VAL A 169 -0.86 4.22 34.46
C VAL A 169 -1.15 5.72 34.51
N ALA A 170 -1.32 6.30 35.70
CA ALA A 170 -1.67 7.72 35.83
C ALA A 170 -0.51 8.62 35.37
N LYS A 171 0.72 8.21 35.65
CA LYS A 171 1.92 8.89 35.14
C LYS A 171 2.01 8.80 33.62
N LEU A 172 1.78 7.62 33.03
CA LEU A 172 1.78 7.45 31.57
C LEU A 172 0.72 8.31 30.89
N GLU A 173 -0.49 8.33 31.45
CA GLU A 173 -1.60 9.13 30.93
C GLU A 173 -1.26 10.62 30.93
N ALA A 174 -0.69 11.12 32.03
CA ALA A 174 -0.22 12.50 32.11
C ALA A 174 0.87 12.80 31.06
N CYS A 175 1.85 11.92 30.89
CA CYS A 175 2.89 12.08 29.86
C CYS A 175 2.32 12.05 28.44
N LEU A 176 1.37 11.17 28.14
CA LEU A 176 0.68 11.13 26.84
C LEU A 176 -0.10 12.42 26.58
N GLN A 177 -0.74 12.97 27.61
CA GLN A 177 -1.43 14.25 27.52
C GLN A 177 -0.46 15.42 27.23
N GLU A 178 0.69 15.45 27.89
CA GLU A 178 1.76 16.42 27.60
C GLU A 178 2.28 16.30 26.17
N LEU A 179 2.55 15.07 25.70
CA LEU A 179 3.00 14.82 24.33
C LEU A 179 1.96 15.23 23.29
N THR A 180 0.67 15.03 23.58
CA THR A 180 -0.42 15.47 22.71
C THR A 180 -0.46 17.00 22.61
N ASN A 181 -0.22 17.70 23.71
CA ASN A 181 -0.19 19.17 23.74
C ASN A 181 1.08 19.77 23.11
N ARG A 182 2.15 18.97 22.94
CA ARG A 182 3.44 19.41 22.41
C ARG A 182 3.42 19.66 20.90
N GLY A 183 2.49 19.06 20.17
CA GLY A 183 2.45 19.10 18.71
C GLY A 183 3.57 18.28 18.07
N ARG A 184 4.14 18.77 16.97
CA ARG A 184 5.17 18.05 16.20
C ARG A 184 6.46 17.85 17.01
N ILE A 185 6.91 16.59 17.02
CA ILE A 185 8.14 16.13 17.63
C ILE A 185 9.08 15.67 16.52
N GLU A 186 10.27 16.25 16.48
CA GLU A 186 11.33 15.80 15.59
C GLU A 186 11.89 14.45 16.08
N VAL A 187 12.10 13.52 15.15
CA VAL A 187 12.64 12.18 15.36
C VAL A 187 13.72 11.93 14.31
N VAL A 188 14.91 11.56 14.76
CA VAL A 188 15.99 11.09 13.89
C VAL A 188 15.84 9.58 13.72
N GLN A 189 15.61 9.13 12.49
CA GLN A 189 15.47 7.71 12.15
C GLN A 189 16.61 7.23 11.25
N ARG A 190 17.47 6.37 11.80
CA ARG A 190 18.32 5.48 11.01
C ARG A 190 17.45 4.40 10.37
N THR A 191 17.88 3.90 9.23
CA THR A 191 17.12 2.91 8.44
C THR A 191 16.82 1.67 9.31
N PRO A 192 15.55 1.25 9.49
CA PRO A 192 15.24 0.22 10.46
C PRO A 192 15.96 -1.11 10.23
N GLN A 193 16.29 -1.82 11.31
CA GLN A 193 17.02 -3.09 11.22
C GLN A 193 16.33 -4.08 10.26
N ARG A 194 15.01 -4.23 10.40
CA ARG A 194 14.19 -5.17 9.60
C ARG A 194 14.22 -4.91 8.09
N VAL A 195 14.58 -3.70 7.64
CA VAL A 195 14.68 -3.35 6.21
C VAL A 195 16.11 -3.07 5.75
N ALA A 196 17.10 -3.09 6.64
CA ALA A 196 18.49 -2.78 6.34
C ALA A 196 19.07 -3.69 5.23
N HIS A 197 18.66 -4.96 5.16
CA HIS A 197 19.08 -5.88 4.09
C HIS A 197 18.59 -5.48 2.67
N ARG A 198 17.67 -4.51 2.55
CA ARG A 198 17.09 -4.03 1.26
C ARG A 198 17.29 -2.54 1.01
N ARG A 199 17.83 -1.79 1.97
CA ARG A 199 17.87 -0.33 1.93
C ARG A 199 19.25 0.15 2.34
N ALA A 200 19.69 1.24 1.74
CA ALA A 200 20.90 1.94 2.19
C ALA A 200 20.71 2.41 3.63
N ASP A 201 21.73 2.20 4.45
CA ASP A 201 21.73 2.58 5.84
C ASP A 201 21.97 4.08 5.97
N LEU A 202 20.89 4.82 6.22
CA LEU A 202 20.87 6.28 6.25
C LEU A 202 20.04 6.76 7.44
N GLU A 203 20.46 7.89 8.02
CA GLU A 203 19.73 8.66 9.01
C GLU A 203 18.90 9.76 8.33
N ARG A 204 17.68 9.96 8.83
CA ARG A 204 16.73 10.94 8.30
C ARG A 204 16.00 11.60 9.45
N ILE A 205 15.97 12.92 9.44
CA ILE A 205 15.13 13.71 10.35
C ILE A 205 13.69 13.63 9.82
N ARG A 206 12.76 13.31 10.72
CA ARG A 206 11.32 13.23 10.45
C ARG A 206 10.56 13.89 11.59
N TRP A 207 9.28 14.14 11.40
CA TRP A 207 8.39 14.48 12.50
C TRP A 207 7.25 13.46 12.68
N ILE A 208 6.84 13.34 13.94
CA ILE A 208 5.57 12.72 14.36
C ILE A 208 4.81 13.70 15.23
N GLU A 209 3.50 13.53 15.32
CA GLU A 209 2.63 14.28 16.21
C GLU A 209 1.60 13.31 16.79
N ILE A 210 1.51 13.26 18.11
CA ILE A 210 0.46 12.48 18.78
C ILE A 210 -0.76 13.39 18.87
N THR A 211 -1.83 13.05 18.15
CA THR A 211 -3.03 13.89 18.06
C THR A 211 -4.13 13.43 19.02
N GLY A 212 -3.97 12.27 19.64
CA GLY A 212 -4.87 11.74 20.65
C GLY A 212 -4.42 10.38 21.14
N PHE A 213 -5.02 9.93 22.23
CA PHE A 213 -4.78 8.62 22.79
C PHE A 213 -6.02 8.12 23.54
N GLU A 214 -6.15 6.81 23.63
CA GLU A 214 -7.21 6.13 24.38
C GLU A 214 -6.64 4.86 25.02
N ARG A 215 -7.06 4.56 26.25
CA ARG A 215 -6.69 3.31 26.90
C ARG A 215 -7.59 2.16 26.42
N VAL A 216 -6.99 1.07 25.99
CA VAL A 216 -7.68 -0.14 25.50
C VAL A 216 -7.18 -1.36 26.27
N GLY A 217 -7.85 -1.67 27.38
CA GLY A 217 -7.39 -2.68 28.34
C GLY A 217 -6.05 -2.27 28.96
N ASP A 218 -5.03 -3.11 28.76
CA ASP A 218 -3.64 -2.85 29.20
C ASP A 218 -2.78 -2.15 28.15
N ASN A 219 -3.36 -1.88 26.97
CA ASN A 219 -2.70 -1.20 25.86
C ASN A 219 -3.19 0.25 25.72
N TRP A 220 -2.52 1.01 24.87
CA TRP A 220 -2.92 2.35 24.49
C TRP A 220 -3.07 2.44 22.97
N LEU A 221 -4.20 2.96 22.51
CA LEU A 221 -4.38 3.33 21.11
C LEU A 221 -3.93 4.78 20.93
N LEU A 222 -2.92 5.01 20.10
CA LEU A 222 -2.43 6.34 19.76
C LEU A 222 -2.93 6.76 18.38
N ALA A 223 -3.48 7.97 18.28
CA ALA A 223 -3.65 8.67 17.01
C ALA A 223 -2.35 9.42 16.72
N ILE A 224 -1.71 9.11 15.59
CA ILE A 224 -0.39 9.64 15.23
C ILE A 224 -0.47 10.23 13.83
N GLN A 225 -0.09 11.50 13.66
CA GLN A 225 0.23 12.07 12.36
C GLN A 225 1.75 12.02 12.13
N SER A 226 2.19 11.79 10.90
CA SER A 226 3.62 11.77 10.58
C SER A 226 3.95 12.42 9.25
N GLU A 227 5.21 12.85 9.14
CA GLU A 227 5.82 13.19 7.85
C GLU A 227 5.82 11.99 6.89
N HIS A 228 5.96 12.29 5.60
CA HIS A 228 6.17 11.26 4.58
C HIS A 228 7.43 10.42 4.85
N GLY A 229 7.25 9.10 4.91
CA GLY A 229 8.36 8.14 5.00
C GLY A 229 8.88 7.89 6.41
N THR A 230 8.17 8.37 7.43
CA THR A 230 8.42 8.01 8.83
C THR A 230 8.09 6.55 9.07
N TYR A 231 8.99 5.84 9.76
CA TYR A 231 8.79 4.46 10.18
C TYR A 231 8.11 4.42 11.55
N ILE A 232 6.78 4.28 11.56
CA ILE A 232 5.96 4.44 12.78
C ILE A 232 6.24 3.41 13.86
N LYS A 233 6.43 2.13 13.49
CA LYS A 233 6.73 1.06 14.46
C LYS A 233 8.02 1.36 15.23
N GLU A 234 9.02 1.86 14.50
CA GLU A 234 10.32 2.24 15.05
C GLU A 234 10.29 3.59 15.78
N ALA A 235 9.44 4.53 15.36
CA ALA A 235 9.18 5.75 16.14
C ALA A 235 8.52 5.42 17.49
N ILE A 236 7.75 4.32 17.58
CA ILE A 236 7.19 3.82 18.84
C ILE A 236 8.26 3.12 19.69
N SER A 237 8.97 2.14 19.13
CA SER A 237 9.86 1.25 19.90
C SER A 237 11.28 1.78 20.11
N GLY A 238 11.76 2.67 19.24
CA GLY A 238 13.14 3.15 19.22
C GLY A 238 14.12 2.28 18.43
N ASP A 239 13.74 1.05 18.03
CA ASP A 239 14.56 0.14 17.21
C ASP A 239 16.02 0.03 17.70
N ASP A 240 16.20 -0.22 19.01
CA ASP A 240 17.49 -0.26 19.70
C ASP A 240 18.33 1.02 19.53
N GLY A 241 17.68 2.18 19.65
CA GLY A 241 18.32 3.49 19.54
C GLY A 241 18.50 3.99 18.10
N ARG A 242 17.97 3.27 17.09
CA ARG A 242 17.98 3.72 15.69
C ARG A 242 16.89 4.76 15.38
N SER A 243 15.90 4.92 16.26
CA SER A 243 14.94 6.03 16.21
C SER A 243 14.96 6.80 17.53
N ASN A 244 15.30 8.10 17.47
CA ASN A 244 15.49 8.92 18.67
C ASN A 244 15.00 10.38 18.47
N PRO A 245 14.22 10.94 19.41
CA PRO A 245 13.53 10.24 20.49
C PRO A 245 12.46 9.27 19.95
N SER A 246 12.23 8.16 20.64
CA SER A 246 11.08 7.29 20.40
C SER A 246 9.94 7.61 21.38
N ILE A 247 8.72 7.20 21.07
CA ILE A 247 7.57 7.36 21.98
C ILE A 247 7.84 6.63 23.30
N GLY A 248 8.40 5.41 23.26
CA GLY A 248 8.83 4.72 24.48
C GLY A 248 9.81 5.55 25.31
N ALA A 249 10.87 6.09 24.67
CA ALA A 249 11.84 6.92 25.35
C ALA A 249 11.22 8.20 25.95
N LEU A 250 10.27 8.82 25.24
CA LEU A 250 9.54 10.00 25.72
C LEU A 250 8.63 9.70 26.91
N LEU A 251 8.05 8.50 26.96
CA LEU A 251 7.22 8.03 28.07
C LEU A 251 8.07 7.47 29.23
N GLY A 252 9.37 7.28 29.04
CA GLY A 252 10.26 6.65 30.01
C GLY A 252 10.01 5.16 30.21
N VAL A 253 9.43 4.48 29.21
CA VAL A 253 9.08 3.05 29.25
C VAL A 253 9.43 2.38 27.92
N GLU A 254 9.55 1.05 27.92
CA GLU A 254 9.65 0.30 26.68
C GLU A 254 8.26 0.11 26.05
N CYS A 255 8.14 0.41 24.76
CA CYS A 255 6.88 0.31 24.02
C CYS A 255 7.04 -0.56 22.78
N LYS A 256 6.02 -1.36 22.48
CA LYS A 256 5.90 -2.13 21.24
C LYS A 256 4.63 -1.75 20.49
N CYS A 257 4.75 -1.58 19.17
CA CYS A 257 3.57 -1.50 18.30
C CYS A 257 2.99 -2.90 18.08
N VAL A 258 1.79 -3.15 18.61
CA VAL A 258 1.06 -4.40 18.47
C VAL A 258 0.28 -4.42 17.17
N GLU A 259 -0.46 -3.34 16.91
CA GLU A 259 -1.23 -3.14 15.70
C GLU A 259 -1.02 -1.74 15.15
N LEU A 260 -1.10 -1.60 13.83
CA LEU A 260 -0.97 -0.33 13.15
C LEU A 260 -1.93 -0.25 11.97
N ASP A 261 -2.63 0.86 11.87
CA ASP A 261 -3.49 1.21 10.75
C ASP A 261 -3.04 2.52 10.15
N VAL A 262 -3.06 2.63 8.83
CA VAL A 262 -3.04 3.92 8.15
C VAL A 262 -4.50 4.38 8.07
N ASN A 263 -4.85 5.39 8.84
CA ASN A 263 -6.21 5.91 8.91
C ASN A 263 -6.49 6.86 7.74
N GLU A 264 -5.52 7.68 7.35
CA GLU A 264 -5.68 8.60 6.21
C GLU A 264 -4.33 8.92 5.55
N ILE A 265 -4.37 9.18 4.25
CA ILE A 265 -3.26 9.79 3.53
C ILE A 265 -3.69 11.22 3.20
N MET A 266 -3.02 12.17 3.83
CA MET A 266 -3.35 13.58 3.68
C MET A 266 -3.10 14.05 2.26
N ASP A 267 -3.71 15.16 1.90
CA ASP A 267 -3.42 15.79 0.62
C ASP A 267 -1.95 16.26 0.62
N PRO A 268 -1.32 16.38 -0.56
CA PRO A 268 0.07 16.78 -0.66
C PRO A 268 0.29 18.12 0.04
N GLU A 269 1.33 18.20 0.86
CA GLU A 269 1.71 19.48 1.47
C GLU A 269 2.04 20.45 0.33
N VAL A 270 1.35 21.60 0.29
CA VAL A 270 1.65 22.65 -0.68
C VAL A 270 3.04 23.16 -0.35
N ALA A 271 3.97 22.97 -1.28
CA ALA A 271 5.34 23.45 -1.18
C ALA A 271 5.41 24.98 -1.20
#